data_AF-A0A3B3YY86-F1
#
_entry.id   AF-A0A3B3YY86-F1
#
_cell.length_a   1.000
_cell.length_b   1.000
_cell.length_c   1.000
_cell.angle_alpha   90.00
_cell.angle_beta   90.00
_cell.angle_gamma   90.00
#
_symmetry.space_group_name_H-M   'P 1'
#
loop_
_entity.id
_entity.type
_entity.pdbx_description
1 polymer ?
#
loop_
_entity_poly.entity_id
_entity_poly.type
_entity_poly.pdbx_seq_one_letter_code
_entity_poly.pdbx_strand_id
1 'polypeptide(L)'
;MPPVFRSLLFGFLTLLVVLLIIDDIAEVEKESVGSDPASRLASSRSAETFSLSSKALFSPIRRKNILRFLDPERDISILKGTLKPGDIIHYVFDRQSTTNISENLYRLLPTASPMKNQYHRRCAIVGNSGILLNSSCGPEIDSHDFVIRCNLAPVEEYSQDVGRRTSLVTMNPSVVQRAFQDLVSDEWKDRFLRRLQNLSGSVLWIPAFMAKGGEERVEWALRLILVHTVDVRTAFPSLRLLHAVRGYWLTNNVHIKRPTTGLLMYTMATRFCEEIHLYGFWPFPLGPQGRPVKYHYYDTLKYEYTSSSSPHTMPLEFRTLSTLHRQGALRLHTGNGSTE
;
A
#
# COMPACT_ATOMS: atom_id res chain seq x y z
N MET A 1 -40.07 34.84 -8.20
CA MET A 1 -40.66 33.75 -9.01
C MET A 1 -41.56 32.91 -8.13
N PRO A 2 -42.78 32.57 -8.58
CA PRO A 2 -43.70 31.77 -7.78
C PRO A 2 -43.13 30.35 -7.54
N PRO A 3 -43.42 29.72 -6.39
CA PRO A 3 -42.82 28.45 -5.96
C PRO A 3 -43.05 27.29 -6.94
N VAL A 4 -44.12 27.34 -7.74
CA VAL A 4 -44.43 26.37 -8.80
C VAL A 4 -43.36 26.34 -9.90
N PHE A 5 -42.71 27.47 -10.17
CA PHE A 5 -41.70 27.59 -11.23
C PHE A 5 -40.34 26.98 -10.83
N ARG A 6 -40.03 26.94 -9.52
CA ARG A 6 -38.79 26.32 -9.01
C ARG A 6 -38.85 24.80 -9.03
N SER A 7 -40.01 24.21 -8.74
CA SER A 7 -40.22 22.76 -8.79
C SER A 7 -40.20 22.23 -10.23
N LEU A 8 -40.76 22.99 -11.18
CA LEU A 8 -40.68 22.66 -12.60
C LEU A 8 -39.25 22.73 -13.14
N LEU A 9 -38.49 23.77 -12.77
CA LEU A 9 -37.08 23.90 -13.20
C LEU A 9 -36.19 22.78 -12.65
N PHE A 10 -36.41 22.36 -11.40
CA PHE A 10 -35.70 21.22 -10.81
C PHE A 10 -36.08 19.89 -11.49
N GLY A 11 -37.36 19.69 -11.81
CA GLY A 11 -37.84 18.50 -12.51
C GLY A 11 -37.31 18.36 -13.93
N PHE A 12 -37.18 19.49 -14.66
CA PHE A 12 -36.55 19.50 -15.98
C PHE A 12 -35.05 19.23 -15.92
N LEU A 13 -34.35 19.78 -14.92
CA LEU A 13 -32.90 19.58 -14.76
C LEU A 13 -32.58 18.12 -14.39
N THR A 14 -33.37 17.48 -13.53
CA THR A 14 -33.20 16.05 -13.21
C THR A 14 -33.54 15.14 -14.39
N LEU A 15 -34.56 15.46 -15.19
CA LEU A 15 -34.89 14.68 -16.39
C LEU A 15 -33.77 14.78 -17.44
N LEU A 16 -33.17 15.97 -17.60
CA LEU A 16 -32.06 16.18 -18.55
C LEU A 16 -30.79 15.41 -18.13
N VAL A 17 -30.49 15.38 -16.83
CA VAL A 17 -29.35 14.61 -16.28
C VAL A 17 -29.58 13.10 -16.43
N VAL A 18 -30.81 12.61 -16.23
CA VAL A 18 -31.15 11.20 -16.44
C VAL A 18 -31.04 10.81 -17.92
N LEU A 19 -31.46 11.67 -18.84
CA LEU A 19 -31.31 11.43 -20.29
C LEU A 19 -29.84 11.39 -20.72
N LEU A 20 -28.99 12.29 -20.20
CA LEU A 20 -27.55 12.27 -20.47
C LEU A 20 -26.86 11.01 -19.92
N ILE A 21 -27.29 10.51 -18.75
CA ILE A 21 -26.77 9.26 -18.19
C ILE A 21 -27.22 8.04 -19.02
N ILE A 22 -28.42 8.05 -19.59
CA ILE A 22 -28.91 6.96 -20.43
C ILE A 22 -28.20 6.93 -21.78
N ASP A 23 -27.93 8.10 -22.39
CA ASP A 23 -27.12 8.19 -23.62
C ASP A 23 -25.68 7.71 -23.40
N ASP A 24 -25.03 8.08 -22.29
CA ASP A 24 -23.69 7.60 -21.92
C ASP A 24 -23.66 6.07 -21.72
N ILE A 25 -24.73 5.48 -21.16
CA ILE A 25 -24.82 4.01 -20.97
C ILE A 25 -25.03 3.29 -22.32
N ALA A 26 -25.81 3.88 -23.23
CA ALA A 26 -26.07 3.30 -24.56
C ALA A 26 -24.84 3.36 -25.49
N GLU A 27 -23.95 4.36 -25.34
CA GLU A 27 -22.66 4.40 -26.03
C GLU A 27 -21.69 3.34 -25.50
N VAL A 28 -21.65 3.11 -24.18
CA VAL A 28 -20.78 2.09 -23.55
C VAL A 28 -21.21 0.66 -23.91
N GLU A 29 -22.50 0.38 -24.07
CA GLU A 29 -22.96 -0.96 -24.47
C GLU A 29 -22.65 -1.27 -25.95
N LYS A 30 -22.58 -0.27 -26.83
CA LYS A 30 -22.20 -0.46 -28.25
C LYS A 30 -20.72 -0.73 -28.48
N GLU A 31 -19.83 -0.31 -27.58
CA GLU A 31 -18.39 -0.64 -27.67
C GLU A 31 -18.05 -2.04 -27.11
N SER A 32 -18.99 -2.71 -26.42
CA SER A 32 -18.73 -4.00 -25.74
C SER A 32 -19.12 -5.26 -26.53
N VAL A 33 -19.70 -5.12 -27.73
CA VAL A 33 -20.10 -6.27 -28.58
C VAL A 33 -19.52 -6.10 -29.98
N GLY A 34 -18.25 -6.47 -30.13
CA GLY A 34 -17.59 -6.50 -31.45
C GLY A 34 -16.16 -7.02 -31.41
N SER A 35 -15.97 -8.23 -31.95
CA SER A 35 -14.73 -8.90 -32.40
C SER A 35 -13.96 -9.80 -31.41
N ASP A 36 -14.11 -11.11 -31.66
CA ASP A 36 -13.25 -12.23 -31.27
C ASP A 36 -11.76 -12.01 -31.61
N PRO A 37 -10.80 -12.20 -30.69
CA PRO A 37 -9.37 -12.15 -30.99
C PRO A 37 -8.74 -13.55 -31.18
N ALA A 38 -9.49 -14.51 -31.72
CA ALA A 38 -9.03 -15.88 -31.94
C ALA A 38 -8.97 -16.26 -33.44
N SER A 39 -8.51 -15.36 -34.31
CA SER A 39 -7.93 -15.75 -35.59
C SER A 39 -7.22 -14.56 -36.24
N ARG A 40 -5.88 -14.65 -36.33
CA ARG A 40 -4.94 -13.89 -37.19
C ARG A 40 -3.73 -13.42 -36.38
N LEU A 41 -2.78 -14.33 -36.14
CA LEU A 41 -1.36 -13.98 -36.20
C LEU A 41 -0.53 -15.25 -36.38
N ALA A 42 -0.55 -15.80 -37.60
CA ALA A 42 0.51 -16.66 -38.09
C ALA A 42 1.12 -15.94 -39.29
N SER A 43 2.31 -15.38 -39.11
CA SER A 43 3.35 -15.12 -40.14
C SER A 43 4.22 -13.91 -39.78
N SER A 44 5.49 -14.21 -39.47
CA SER A 44 6.69 -13.38 -39.65
C SER A 44 6.75 -11.99 -38.98
N ARG A 45 7.70 -11.82 -38.04
CA ARG A 45 8.93 -11.03 -38.26
C ARG A 45 9.80 -11.00 -37.00
N SER A 46 11.06 -11.42 -37.21
CA SER A 46 12.30 -11.05 -36.54
C SER A 46 12.23 -10.43 -35.14
N ALA A 47 12.82 -11.14 -34.18
CA ALA A 47 13.22 -10.62 -32.88
C ALA A 47 14.23 -9.48 -33.04
N GLU A 48 13.77 -8.23 -32.95
CA GLU A 48 14.62 -7.09 -32.62
C GLU A 48 14.60 -6.90 -31.10
N THR A 49 15.72 -7.24 -30.48
CA THR A 49 16.01 -7.01 -29.07
C THR A 49 16.13 -5.49 -28.86
N PHE A 50 15.05 -4.84 -28.46
CA PHE A 50 15.08 -3.42 -28.09
C PHE A 50 15.76 -3.30 -26.71
N SER A 51 17.08 -3.14 -26.69
CA SER A 51 17.81 -2.75 -25.47
C SER A 51 17.46 -1.30 -25.14
N LEU A 52 16.35 -1.09 -24.44
CA LEU A 52 16.02 0.20 -23.83
C LEU A 52 17.04 0.47 -22.72
N SER A 53 18.02 1.30 -23.07
CA SER A 53 18.98 1.92 -22.17
C SER A 53 18.34 2.29 -20.83
N SER A 54 18.93 1.78 -19.75
CA SER A 54 18.59 2.00 -18.33
C SER A 54 18.54 3.47 -17.88
N LYS A 55 18.74 4.44 -18.77
CA LYS A 55 18.68 5.88 -18.51
C LYS A 55 17.27 6.47 -18.54
N ALA A 56 16.27 5.77 -19.10
CA ALA A 56 14.87 6.20 -19.05
C ALA A 56 14.17 5.89 -17.71
N LEU A 57 14.80 5.05 -16.88
CA LEU A 57 14.22 4.33 -15.74
C LEU A 57 13.56 5.27 -14.72
N PHE A 58 14.19 6.42 -14.42
CA PHE A 58 13.68 7.38 -13.45
C PHE A 58 14.09 8.79 -13.84
N SER A 59 13.41 9.38 -14.83
CA SER A 59 13.61 10.80 -15.14
C SER A 59 13.57 11.62 -13.84
N PRO A 60 14.59 12.48 -13.56
CA PRO A 60 14.60 13.39 -12.42
C PRO A 60 13.32 14.22 -12.27
N ILE A 61 12.57 14.39 -13.37
CA ILE A 61 11.28 15.09 -13.43
C ILE A 61 10.21 14.35 -12.62
N ARG A 62 10.11 13.01 -12.70
CA ARG A 62 9.13 12.22 -11.94
C ARG A 62 9.40 12.31 -10.43
N ARG A 63 10.68 12.24 -10.01
CA ARG A 63 11.09 12.43 -8.60
C ARG A 63 10.81 13.85 -8.10
N LYS A 64 11.09 14.87 -8.90
CA LYS A 64 10.79 16.28 -8.58
C LYS A 64 9.29 16.56 -8.46
N ASN A 65 8.45 15.88 -9.24
CA ASN A 65 7.00 16.03 -9.15
C ASN A 65 6.44 15.44 -7.85
N ILE A 66 6.94 14.29 -7.38
CA ILE A 66 6.50 13.69 -6.11
C ILE A 66 6.94 14.55 -4.91
N LEU A 67 8.12 15.18 -4.95
CA LEU A 67 8.60 16.08 -3.89
C LEU A 67 7.65 17.23 -3.56
N ARG A 68 6.86 17.67 -4.54
CA ARG A 68 5.85 18.71 -4.32
C ARG A 68 4.72 18.26 -3.39
N PHE A 69 4.52 16.95 -3.26
CA PHE A 69 3.48 16.35 -2.45
C PHE A 69 4.04 15.70 -1.18
N LEU A 70 5.21 15.06 -1.26
CA LEU A 70 5.71 14.17 -0.22
C LEU A 70 7.18 14.45 0.14
N ASP A 71 7.40 14.71 1.42
CA ASP A 71 8.72 14.78 2.04
C ASP A 71 8.92 13.54 2.92
N PRO A 72 9.76 12.57 2.52
CA PRO A 72 9.89 11.31 3.26
C PRO A 72 10.42 11.54 4.68
N GLU A 73 11.25 12.56 4.92
CA GLU A 73 11.81 12.80 6.25
C GLU A 73 10.72 13.32 7.20
N ARG A 74 9.82 14.16 6.69
CA ARG A 74 8.73 14.75 7.49
C ARG A 74 7.49 13.88 7.56
N ASP A 75 7.23 13.06 6.53
CA ASP A 75 5.98 12.32 6.40
C ASP A 75 6.05 10.88 6.92
N ILE A 76 7.26 10.29 7.01
CA ILE A 76 7.44 8.94 7.57
C ILE A 76 7.02 8.87 9.03
N SER A 77 7.31 9.91 9.82
CA SER A 77 6.97 9.95 11.24
C SER A 77 6.76 11.38 11.76
N ILE A 78 5.77 11.53 12.62
CA ILE A 78 5.71 12.61 13.61
C ILE A 78 6.94 12.48 14.52
N LEU A 79 7.57 13.62 14.84
CA LEU A 79 8.76 13.66 15.68
C LEU A 79 8.42 14.05 17.12
N LYS A 80 9.25 13.59 18.04
CA LYS A 80 9.18 13.98 19.44
C LYS A 80 9.36 15.49 19.60
N GLY A 81 8.51 16.12 20.39
CA GLY A 81 8.46 17.58 20.55
C GLY A 81 7.44 18.28 19.66
N THR A 82 6.97 17.64 18.58
CA THR A 82 5.84 18.16 17.78
C THR A 82 4.50 18.00 18.49
N LEU A 83 4.37 16.94 19.29
CA LEU A 83 3.19 16.61 20.09
C LEU A 83 3.60 16.32 21.54
N LYS A 84 2.64 16.39 22.46
CA LYS A 84 2.77 16.08 23.89
C LYS A 84 1.66 15.13 24.34
N PRO A 85 1.88 14.36 25.44
CA PRO A 85 0.83 13.57 26.04
C PRO A 85 -0.41 14.42 26.34
N GLY A 86 -1.59 13.92 25.97
CA GLY A 86 -2.87 14.63 26.10
C GLY A 86 -3.28 15.47 24.89
N ASP A 87 -2.39 15.74 23.93
CA ASP A 87 -2.75 16.46 22.70
C ASP A 87 -3.83 15.69 21.93
N ILE A 88 -4.84 16.41 21.43
CA ILE A 88 -5.98 15.84 20.71
C ILE A 88 -5.65 15.70 19.23
N ILE A 89 -5.80 14.49 18.70
CA ILE A 89 -5.61 14.15 17.30
C ILE A 89 -6.93 13.71 16.69
N HIS A 90 -7.26 14.26 15.52
CA HIS A 90 -8.38 13.79 14.71
C HIS A 90 -7.96 12.64 13.81
N TYR A 91 -8.82 11.62 13.69
CA TYR A 91 -8.59 10.54 12.73
C TYR A 91 -8.63 11.04 11.28
N VAL A 92 -7.74 10.48 10.46
CA VAL A 92 -7.64 10.84 9.03
C VAL A 92 -8.90 10.45 8.26
N PHE A 93 -9.48 9.28 8.54
CA PHE A 93 -10.70 8.78 7.89
C PHE A 93 -11.98 9.15 8.65
N ASP A 94 -11.91 9.25 9.98
CA ASP A 94 -13.07 9.50 10.84
C ASP A 94 -12.95 10.86 11.52
N ARG A 95 -12.94 11.94 10.73
CA ARG A 95 -12.58 13.30 11.21
C ARG A 95 -13.39 13.84 12.39
N GLN A 96 -14.60 13.33 12.61
CA GLN A 96 -15.45 13.69 13.74
C GLN A 96 -15.05 12.99 15.05
N SER A 97 -14.20 11.96 14.96
CA SER A 97 -13.66 11.24 16.11
C SER A 97 -12.22 11.67 16.38
N THR A 98 -11.87 11.67 17.67
CA THR A 98 -10.56 12.06 18.16
C THR A 98 -9.96 11.00 19.07
N THR A 99 -8.68 11.12 19.31
CA THR A 99 -7.93 10.39 20.34
C THR A 99 -6.85 11.30 20.92
N ASN A 100 -6.36 10.95 22.11
CA ASN A 100 -5.30 11.70 22.75
C ASN A 100 -3.97 10.99 22.55
N ILE A 101 -2.89 11.77 22.43
CA ILE A 101 -1.54 11.22 22.47
C ILE A 101 -1.30 10.59 23.84
N SER A 102 -1.04 9.29 23.86
CA SER A 102 -0.71 8.56 25.08
C SER A 102 0.75 8.79 25.50
N GLU A 103 1.02 8.53 26.77
CA GLU A 103 2.37 8.54 27.32
C GLU A 103 3.28 7.51 26.61
N ASN A 104 2.75 6.32 26.32
CA ASN A 104 3.50 5.26 25.63
C ASN A 104 3.87 5.67 24.20
N LEU A 105 2.92 6.26 23.46
CA LEU A 105 3.16 6.73 22.09
C LEU A 105 4.19 7.84 22.09
N TYR A 106 4.05 8.84 22.98
CA TYR A 106 5.01 9.93 23.09
C TYR A 106 6.43 9.44 23.43
N ARG A 107 6.57 8.44 24.30
CA ARG A 107 7.88 7.83 24.62
C ARG A 107 8.53 7.20 23.40
N LEU A 108 7.74 6.59 22.52
CA LEU A 108 8.16 5.93 21.30
C LEU A 108 8.19 6.84 20.06
N LEU A 109 7.86 8.14 20.17
CA LEU A 109 8.08 9.07 19.06
C LEU A 109 9.59 9.24 18.80
N PRO A 110 10.04 9.14 17.54
CA PRO A 110 11.45 9.33 17.22
C PRO A 110 11.86 10.80 17.37
N THR A 111 13.07 11.04 17.87
CA THR A 111 13.63 12.40 17.99
C THR A 111 14.16 12.95 16.66
N ALA A 112 14.52 12.06 15.74
CA ALA A 112 14.92 12.39 14.37
C ALA A 112 14.23 11.43 13.39
N SER A 113 14.01 11.90 12.16
CA SER A 113 13.34 11.07 11.16
C SER A 113 14.09 9.75 10.91
N PRO A 114 13.42 8.59 10.95
CA PRO A 114 14.02 7.31 10.59
C PRO A 114 14.56 7.26 9.16
N MET A 115 14.09 8.16 8.28
CA MET A 115 14.50 8.28 6.88
C MET A 115 15.47 9.45 6.64
N LYS A 116 15.95 10.12 7.69
CA LYS A 116 16.88 11.24 7.57
C LYS A 116 18.15 10.79 6.85
N ASN A 117 18.50 11.48 5.75
CA ASN A 117 19.67 11.18 4.92
C ASN A 117 19.73 9.72 4.43
N GLN A 118 18.59 9.02 4.35
CA GLN A 118 18.56 7.65 3.83
C GLN A 118 18.44 7.67 2.31
N TYR A 119 19.31 6.91 1.66
CA TYR A 119 19.25 6.65 0.23
C TYR A 119 19.69 5.21 -0.03
N HIS A 120 18.92 4.47 -0.81
CA HIS A 120 19.14 3.06 -1.10
C HIS A 120 19.11 2.85 -2.61
N ARG A 121 20.04 2.05 -3.13
CA ARG A 121 20.13 1.81 -4.57
C ARG A 121 19.02 0.86 -5.02
N ARG A 122 18.87 -0.29 -4.36
CA ARG A 122 17.84 -1.29 -4.70
C ARG A 122 16.91 -1.53 -3.52
N CYS A 123 15.62 -1.27 -3.71
CA CYS A 123 14.59 -1.52 -2.71
C CYS A 123 13.61 -2.60 -3.18
N ALA A 124 13.28 -3.52 -2.28
CA ALA A 124 12.17 -4.45 -2.46
C ALA A 124 10.98 -4.01 -1.62
N ILE A 125 9.78 -4.01 -2.20
CA ILE A 125 8.52 -3.84 -1.47
C ILE A 125 7.73 -5.13 -1.63
N VAL A 126 7.48 -5.78 -0.51
CA VAL A 126 6.83 -7.08 -0.44
C VAL A 126 5.40 -6.88 0.05
N GLY A 127 4.46 -6.98 -0.89
CA GLY A 127 3.04 -7.13 -0.63
C GLY A 127 2.71 -8.52 -0.13
N ASN A 128 1.44 -8.73 0.24
CA ASN A 128 1.04 -9.94 0.95
C ASN A 128 0.39 -11.00 0.07
N SER A 129 0.26 -10.78 -1.25
CA SER A 129 -0.49 -11.68 -2.13
C SER A 129 0.04 -13.12 -2.13
N GLY A 130 -0.88 -14.09 -2.21
CA GLY A 130 -0.57 -15.50 -2.36
C GLY A 130 0.16 -15.86 -3.65
N ILE A 131 0.31 -14.92 -4.60
CA ILE A 131 1.11 -15.12 -5.82
C ILE A 131 2.57 -15.50 -5.52
N LEU A 132 3.07 -15.10 -4.34
CA LEU A 132 4.43 -15.40 -3.86
C LEU A 132 4.64 -16.87 -3.52
N LEU A 133 3.58 -17.64 -3.24
CA LEU A 133 3.74 -19.05 -2.89
C LEU A 133 4.36 -19.84 -4.04
N ASN A 134 5.43 -20.57 -3.71
CA ASN A 134 6.29 -21.35 -4.61
C ASN A 134 7.02 -20.51 -5.68
N SER A 135 7.22 -19.22 -5.43
CA SER A 135 7.93 -18.33 -6.36
C SER A 135 9.45 -18.43 -6.26
N SER A 136 9.97 -18.90 -5.12
CA SER A 136 11.40 -18.89 -4.78
C SER A 136 12.06 -17.50 -4.87
N CYS A 137 11.28 -16.42 -4.72
CA CYS A 137 11.80 -15.05 -4.78
C CYS A 137 12.60 -14.63 -3.53
N GLY A 138 12.65 -15.45 -2.48
CA GLY A 138 13.25 -15.10 -1.19
C GLY A 138 14.71 -14.63 -1.28
N PRO A 139 15.61 -15.38 -1.95
CA PRO A 139 17.00 -14.95 -2.14
C PRO A 139 17.13 -13.63 -2.91
N GLU A 140 16.29 -13.39 -3.92
CA GLU A 140 16.31 -12.13 -4.67
C GLU A 140 15.82 -10.96 -3.81
N ILE A 141 14.73 -11.14 -3.06
CA ILE A 141 14.21 -10.14 -2.11
C ILE A 141 15.30 -9.76 -1.10
N ASP A 142 15.97 -10.74 -0.50
CA ASP A 142 17.00 -10.53 0.52
C ASP A 142 18.27 -9.87 -0.04
N SER A 143 18.49 -9.91 -1.36
CA SER A 143 19.60 -9.22 -2.03
C SER A 143 19.44 -7.70 -2.15
N HIS A 144 18.26 -7.15 -1.83
CA HIS A 144 18.00 -5.71 -1.90
C HIS A 144 18.56 -4.96 -0.67
N ASP A 145 19.04 -3.74 -0.88
CA ASP A 145 19.62 -2.90 0.18
C ASP A 145 18.59 -2.58 1.27
N PHE A 146 17.33 -2.38 0.88
CA PHE A 146 16.24 -2.01 1.77
C PHE A 146 14.96 -2.79 1.44
N VAL A 147 14.40 -3.49 2.43
CA VAL A 147 13.19 -4.32 2.24
C VAL A 147 12.03 -3.76 3.05
N ILE A 148 10.95 -3.39 2.36
CA ILE A 148 9.72 -2.87 2.94
C ILE A 148 8.66 -3.98 2.93
N ARG A 149 8.10 -4.30 4.09
CA ARG A 149 7.04 -5.31 4.25
C ARG A 149 5.75 -4.69 4.77
N CYS A 150 4.62 -5.34 4.49
CA CYS A 150 3.30 -4.84 4.85
C CYS A 150 2.67 -5.64 5.99
N ASN A 151 2.13 -4.92 6.98
CA ASN A 151 1.18 -5.42 7.98
C ASN A 151 1.69 -6.60 8.84
N LEU A 152 2.96 -6.56 9.26
CA LEU A 152 3.63 -7.61 10.04
C LEU A 152 3.39 -9.03 9.51
N ALA A 153 3.35 -9.22 8.18
CA ALA A 153 3.21 -10.53 7.57
C ALA A 153 4.33 -11.50 8.02
N PRO A 154 4.04 -12.80 8.21
CA PRO A 154 5.04 -13.81 8.59
C PRO A 154 6.10 -13.98 7.52
N VAL A 155 7.35 -14.16 7.94
CA VAL A 155 8.49 -14.32 7.03
C VAL A 155 9.25 -15.63 7.23
N GLU A 156 9.30 -16.16 8.45
CA GLU A 156 10.19 -17.28 8.78
C GLU A 156 9.78 -18.55 8.04
N GLU A 157 8.49 -18.88 8.12
CA GLU A 157 7.86 -20.06 7.53
C GLU A 157 7.76 -19.98 6.00
N TYR A 158 7.94 -18.77 5.44
CA TYR A 158 7.80 -18.48 4.01
C TYR A 158 9.10 -17.97 3.38
N SER A 159 10.23 -18.08 4.11
CA SER A 159 11.49 -17.41 3.77
C SER A 159 12.03 -17.77 2.38
N GLN A 160 11.77 -18.98 1.88
CA GLN A 160 12.11 -19.38 0.51
C GLN A 160 11.44 -18.50 -0.55
N ASP A 161 10.19 -18.09 -0.31
CA ASP A 161 9.39 -17.33 -1.25
C ASP A 161 9.45 -15.81 -1.00
N VAL A 162 9.52 -15.40 0.27
CA VAL A 162 9.37 -14.00 0.66
C VAL A 162 10.62 -13.39 1.29
N GLY A 163 11.66 -14.17 1.54
CA GLY A 163 12.90 -13.73 2.18
C GLY A 163 12.73 -13.45 3.68
N ARG A 164 13.84 -13.24 4.39
CA ARG A 164 13.87 -12.89 5.82
C ARG A 164 14.19 -11.42 6.09
N ARG A 165 14.92 -10.75 5.18
CA ARG A 165 15.38 -9.37 5.37
C ARG A 165 14.18 -8.44 5.52
N THR A 166 14.23 -7.59 6.53
CA THR A 166 13.23 -6.54 6.80
C THR A 166 14.00 -5.30 7.21
N SER A 167 13.67 -4.16 6.61
CA SER A 167 14.25 -2.85 6.96
C SER A 167 13.19 -1.90 7.48
N LEU A 168 11.99 -1.99 6.90
CA LEU A 168 10.77 -1.33 7.36
C LEU A 168 9.60 -2.30 7.24
N VAL A 169 8.75 -2.35 8.26
CA VAL A 169 7.49 -3.08 8.21
C VAL A 169 6.36 -2.22 8.75
N THR A 170 5.22 -2.24 8.07
CA THR A 170 4.03 -1.56 8.56
C THR A 170 3.24 -2.46 9.52
N MET A 171 2.52 -1.84 10.46
CA MET A 171 1.61 -2.54 11.37
C MET A 171 0.29 -1.77 11.44
N ASN A 172 -0.63 -2.03 10.51
CA ASN A 172 -1.99 -1.54 10.68
C ASN A 172 -2.58 -2.12 11.99
N PRO A 173 -3.27 -1.34 12.83
CA PRO A 173 -3.81 -1.83 14.11
C PRO A 173 -4.67 -3.09 13.97
N SER A 174 -5.42 -3.22 12.88
CA SER A 174 -6.26 -4.40 12.60
C SER A 174 -5.49 -5.72 12.44
N VAL A 175 -4.16 -5.69 12.31
CA VAL A 175 -3.31 -6.89 12.31
C VAL A 175 -3.37 -7.59 13.68
N VAL A 176 -3.40 -6.82 14.76
CA VAL A 176 -3.46 -7.37 16.13
C VAL A 176 -4.73 -8.22 16.32
N GLN A 177 -5.86 -7.74 15.81
CA GLN A 177 -7.09 -8.53 15.79
C GLN A 177 -6.98 -9.76 14.89
N ARG A 178 -6.62 -9.54 13.62
CA ARG A 178 -6.75 -10.57 12.57
C ARG A 178 -5.74 -11.70 12.68
N ALA A 179 -4.53 -11.40 13.13
CA ALA A 179 -3.42 -12.36 13.20
C ALA A 179 -3.08 -12.77 14.64
N PHE A 180 -3.49 -11.99 15.63
CA PHE A 180 -3.11 -12.21 17.04
C PHE A 180 -4.30 -12.18 18.01
N GLN A 181 -5.53 -12.33 17.50
CA GLN A 181 -6.76 -12.45 18.27
C GLN A 181 -6.92 -11.42 19.39
N ASP A 182 -6.57 -10.16 19.15
CA ASP A 182 -6.66 -9.10 20.15
C ASP A 182 -5.92 -9.43 21.47
N LEU A 183 -4.89 -10.27 21.39
CA LEU A 183 -4.02 -10.63 22.51
C LEU A 183 -4.77 -11.18 23.74
N VAL A 184 -5.90 -11.85 23.50
CA VAL A 184 -6.82 -12.35 24.54
C VAL A 184 -6.19 -13.34 25.52
N SER A 185 -5.10 -14.03 25.12
CA SER A 185 -4.35 -14.97 25.96
C SER A 185 -2.86 -14.66 25.95
N ASP A 186 -2.14 -15.17 26.96
CA ASP A 186 -0.69 -15.03 27.03
C ASP A 186 0.03 -15.70 25.84
N GLU A 187 -0.54 -16.77 25.31
CA GLU A 187 -0.04 -17.39 24.08
C GLU A 187 -0.07 -16.42 22.88
N TRP A 188 -1.18 -15.67 22.70
CA TRP A 188 -1.30 -14.70 21.62
C TRP A 188 -0.40 -13.48 21.83
N LYS A 189 -0.27 -13.02 23.09
CA LYS A 189 0.71 -11.98 23.48
C LYS A 189 2.12 -12.42 23.14
N ASP A 190 2.51 -13.63 23.49
CA ASP A 190 3.84 -14.18 23.24
C ASP A 190 4.12 -14.34 21.74
N ARG A 191 3.14 -14.81 20.96
CA ARG A 191 3.26 -14.88 19.50
C ARG A 191 3.48 -13.49 18.89
N PHE A 192 2.74 -12.48 19.35
CA PHE A 192 2.89 -11.11 18.88
C PHE A 192 4.22 -10.50 19.32
N LEU A 193 4.63 -10.71 20.57
CA LEU A 193 5.93 -10.28 21.08
C LEU A 193 7.09 -10.89 20.29
N ARG A 194 7.06 -12.20 20.00
CA ARG A 194 8.05 -12.85 19.14
C ARG A 194 8.08 -12.23 17.74
N ARG A 195 6.91 -11.90 17.16
CA ARG A 195 6.84 -11.21 15.86
C ARG A 195 7.54 -9.85 15.91
N LEU A 196 7.39 -9.10 17.00
CA LEU A 196 8.04 -7.80 17.19
C LEU A 196 9.55 -7.95 17.44
N GLN A 197 9.98 -8.93 18.24
CA GLN A 197 11.40 -9.19 18.54
C GLN A 197 12.19 -9.59 17.29
N ASN A 198 11.58 -10.33 16.37
CA ASN A 198 12.22 -10.72 15.10
C ASN A 198 12.51 -9.55 14.15
N LEU A 199 12.05 -8.32 14.46
CA LEU A 199 12.30 -7.15 13.63
C LEU A 199 13.70 -6.56 13.82
N SER A 200 14.37 -6.82 14.95
CA SER A 200 15.79 -6.56 15.20
C SER A 200 16.33 -5.24 14.61
N GLY A 201 15.85 -4.09 15.10
CA GLY A 201 16.30 -2.76 14.68
C GLY A 201 15.63 -2.19 13.43
N SER A 202 14.72 -2.95 12.81
CA SER A 202 13.89 -2.48 11.69
C SER A 202 12.99 -1.31 12.10
N VAL A 203 12.55 -0.54 11.11
CA VAL A 203 11.51 0.48 11.32
C VAL A 203 10.14 -0.21 11.45
N LEU A 204 9.48 -0.03 12.58
CA LEU A 204 8.08 -0.42 12.77
C LEU A 204 7.19 0.79 12.54
N TRP A 205 6.51 0.80 11.39
CA TRP A 205 5.68 1.92 10.95
C TRP A 205 4.20 1.69 11.32
N ILE A 206 3.68 2.47 12.25
CA ILE A 206 2.36 2.28 12.87
C ILE A 206 1.43 3.43 12.49
N PRO A 207 0.47 3.24 11.56
CA PRO A 207 -0.54 4.23 11.19
C PRO A 207 -1.62 4.38 12.27
N ALA A 208 -1.24 4.86 13.46
CA ALA A 208 -2.08 4.90 14.66
C ALA A 208 -3.32 5.81 14.53
N PHE A 209 -3.26 6.83 13.66
CA PHE A 209 -4.28 7.87 13.55
C PHE A 209 -5.11 7.79 12.27
N MET A 210 -5.09 6.64 11.56
CA MET A 210 -5.80 6.53 10.29
C MET A 210 -7.31 6.39 10.46
N ALA A 211 -7.76 5.42 11.25
CA ALA A 211 -9.17 5.13 11.49
C ALA A 211 -9.43 4.90 12.98
N LYS A 212 -10.64 5.19 13.44
CA LYS A 212 -11.11 4.88 14.79
C LYS A 212 -11.19 3.36 15.02
N GLY A 213 -11.01 2.92 16.27
CA GLY A 213 -11.16 1.52 16.69
C GLY A 213 -9.84 0.73 16.72
N GLY A 214 -8.72 1.37 16.40
CA GLY A 214 -7.38 0.77 16.47
C GLY A 214 -6.58 1.15 17.72
N GLU A 215 -7.09 2.06 18.55
CA GLU A 215 -6.38 2.73 19.64
C GLU A 215 -5.81 1.74 20.65
N GLU A 216 -6.65 0.85 21.13
CA GLU A 216 -6.29 -0.14 22.15
C GLU A 216 -5.22 -1.11 21.63
N ARG A 217 -5.34 -1.53 20.36
CA ARG A 217 -4.37 -2.41 19.70
C ARG A 217 -3.02 -1.75 19.50
N VAL A 218 -3.02 -0.45 19.20
CA VAL A 218 -1.80 0.36 19.18
C VAL A 218 -1.21 0.37 20.58
N GLU A 219 -1.99 0.73 21.61
CA GLU A 219 -1.50 0.79 22.99
C GLU A 219 -0.92 -0.53 23.49
N TRP A 220 -1.52 -1.67 23.15
CA TRP A 220 -0.97 -2.97 23.50
C TRP A 220 0.39 -3.22 22.86
N ALA A 221 0.53 -2.89 21.56
CA ALA A 221 1.82 -3.00 20.87
C ALA A 221 2.88 -2.09 21.48
N LEU A 222 2.54 -0.82 21.76
CA LEU A 222 3.45 0.14 22.37
C LEU A 222 3.88 -0.31 23.78
N ARG A 223 2.94 -0.82 24.58
CA ARG A 223 3.22 -1.35 25.92
C ARG A 223 4.18 -2.53 25.85
N LEU A 224 3.96 -3.49 24.95
CA LEU A 224 4.85 -4.65 24.81
C LEU A 224 6.26 -4.23 24.38
N ILE A 225 6.38 -3.29 23.43
CA ILE A 225 7.68 -2.74 23.00
C ILE A 225 8.43 -2.13 24.18
N LEU A 226 7.75 -1.32 25.00
CA LEU A 226 8.35 -0.64 26.14
C LEU A 226 8.71 -1.62 27.28
N VAL A 227 7.80 -2.52 27.66
CA VAL A 227 7.99 -3.45 28.78
C VAL A 227 9.09 -4.48 28.49
N HIS A 228 9.16 -4.98 27.26
CA HIS A 228 10.13 -5.99 26.86
C HIS A 228 11.35 -5.41 26.15
N THR A 229 11.48 -4.07 26.13
CA THR A 229 12.61 -3.36 25.50
C THR A 229 12.89 -3.88 24.08
N VAL A 230 11.84 -4.03 23.28
CA VAL A 230 11.96 -4.61 21.94
C VAL A 230 12.79 -3.68 21.06
N ASP A 231 13.83 -4.23 20.43
CA ASP A 231 14.70 -3.48 19.50
C ASP A 231 13.99 -3.19 18.18
N VAL A 232 13.26 -2.08 18.14
CA VAL A 232 12.59 -1.54 16.94
C VAL A 232 12.66 -0.02 16.93
N ARG A 233 12.73 0.56 15.73
CA ARG A 233 12.59 2.01 15.53
C ARG A 233 11.16 2.33 15.13
N THR A 234 10.39 2.86 16.06
CA THR A 234 8.98 3.21 15.81
C THR A 234 8.84 4.47 14.94
N ALA A 235 7.87 4.44 14.04
CA ALA A 235 7.50 5.56 13.18
C ALA A 235 5.98 5.69 13.11
N PHE A 236 5.46 6.90 13.28
CA PHE A 236 4.01 7.18 13.27
C PHE A 236 3.72 8.23 12.20
N PRO A 237 3.12 7.86 11.07
CA PRO A 237 3.05 8.77 9.93
C PRO A 237 2.39 10.10 10.24
N SER A 238 2.88 11.12 9.54
CA SER A 238 2.26 12.44 9.48
C SER A 238 0.78 12.33 9.12
N LEU A 239 -0.05 13.12 9.78
CA LEU A 239 -1.49 13.20 9.50
C LEU A 239 -1.79 13.67 8.06
N ARG A 240 -0.81 14.31 7.40
CA ARG A 240 -0.92 14.78 6.01
C ARG A 240 -0.59 13.70 4.98
N LEU A 241 0.18 12.67 5.35
CA LEU A 241 0.81 11.73 4.43
C LEU A 241 -0.20 11.13 3.44
N LEU A 242 -1.36 10.71 3.95
CA LEU A 242 -2.36 10.09 3.12
C LEU A 242 -2.97 11.07 2.11
N HIS A 243 -3.27 12.30 2.52
CA HIS A 243 -3.78 13.34 1.64
C HIS A 243 -2.76 13.72 0.56
N ALA A 244 -1.48 13.82 0.94
CA ALA A 244 -0.39 14.04 0.00
C ALA A 244 -0.31 12.94 -1.07
N VAL A 245 -0.34 11.67 -0.65
CA VAL A 245 -0.27 10.52 -1.56
C VAL A 245 -1.51 10.45 -2.46
N ARG A 246 -2.71 10.65 -1.90
CA ARG A 246 -3.95 10.71 -2.70
C ARG A 246 -3.92 11.85 -3.70
N GLY A 247 -3.46 13.03 -3.28
CA GLY A 247 -3.31 14.21 -4.15
C GLY A 247 -2.36 13.94 -5.31
N TYR A 248 -1.21 13.33 -5.04
CA TYR A 248 -0.26 12.95 -6.09
C TYR A 248 -0.89 12.02 -7.14
N TRP A 249 -1.55 10.95 -6.71
CA TRP A 249 -2.19 10.00 -7.63
C TRP A 249 -3.34 10.64 -8.41
N LEU A 250 -4.14 11.49 -7.75
CA LEU A 250 -5.23 12.23 -8.40
C LEU A 250 -4.72 13.18 -9.49
N THR A 251 -3.65 13.95 -9.23
CA THR A 251 -3.02 14.83 -10.22
C THR A 251 -2.46 14.06 -11.43
N ASN A 252 -2.17 12.78 -11.26
CA ASN A 252 -1.75 11.88 -12.34
C ASN A 252 -2.92 11.06 -12.93
N ASN A 253 -4.16 11.54 -12.75
CA ASN A 253 -5.39 10.94 -13.27
C ASN A 253 -5.69 9.51 -12.74
N VAL A 254 -5.15 9.16 -11.56
CA VAL A 254 -5.42 7.88 -10.89
C VAL A 254 -6.36 8.12 -9.70
N HIS A 255 -7.63 7.80 -9.90
CA HIS A 255 -8.72 8.08 -8.96
C HIS A 255 -8.80 7.02 -7.85
N ILE A 256 -7.95 7.17 -6.83
CA ILE A 256 -7.86 6.23 -5.71
C ILE A 256 -8.67 6.73 -4.52
N LYS A 257 -9.71 5.97 -4.16
CA LYS A 257 -10.55 6.25 -2.98
C LYS A 257 -9.73 6.23 -1.70
N ARG A 258 -9.00 5.14 -1.46
CA ARG A 258 -8.05 4.99 -0.35
C ARG A 258 -6.90 4.09 -0.82
N PRO A 259 -5.65 4.59 -0.85
CA PRO A 259 -4.52 3.79 -1.29
C PRO A 259 -4.32 2.60 -0.33
N THR A 260 -3.96 1.44 -0.89
CA THR A 260 -3.48 0.32 -0.07
C THR A 260 -2.17 0.68 0.63
N THR A 261 -1.82 -0.07 1.67
CA THR A 261 -0.50 0.01 2.30
C THR A 261 0.63 -0.19 1.28
N GLY A 262 0.47 -1.12 0.33
CA GLY A 262 1.47 -1.38 -0.70
C GLY A 262 1.72 -0.17 -1.60
N LEU A 263 0.65 0.47 -2.09
CA LEU A 263 0.78 1.68 -2.91
C LEU A 263 1.34 2.87 -2.12
N LEU A 264 0.94 2.99 -0.84
CA LEU A 264 1.48 4.00 0.06
C LEU A 264 3.01 3.83 0.21
N MET A 265 3.46 2.60 0.49
CA MET A 265 4.89 2.29 0.64
C MET A 265 5.66 2.49 -0.67
N TYR A 266 5.10 2.12 -1.83
CA TYR A 266 5.70 2.43 -3.13
C TYR A 266 5.89 3.94 -3.31
N THR A 267 4.85 4.73 -3.04
CA THR A 267 4.90 6.19 -3.20
C THR A 267 5.99 6.81 -2.32
N MET A 268 6.11 6.33 -1.07
CA MET A 268 7.16 6.78 -0.14
C MET A 268 8.56 6.35 -0.59
N ALA A 269 8.73 5.10 -1.02
CA ALA A 269 10.00 4.56 -1.48
C ALA A 269 10.59 5.33 -2.67
N THR A 270 9.76 5.91 -3.54
CA THR A 270 10.25 6.75 -4.67
C THR A 270 11.15 7.91 -4.24
N ARG A 271 11.09 8.30 -2.96
CA ARG A 271 11.84 9.43 -2.40
C ARG A 271 13.21 9.06 -1.85
N PHE A 272 13.43 7.80 -1.50
CA PHE A 272 14.69 7.33 -0.90
C PHE A 272 15.27 6.06 -1.57
N CYS A 273 14.61 5.52 -2.59
CA CYS A 273 15.09 4.37 -3.37
C CYS A 273 15.43 4.79 -4.81
N GLU A 274 16.55 4.30 -5.34
CA GLU A 274 16.94 4.49 -6.74
C GLU A 274 16.14 3.57 -7.69
N GLU A 275 16.10 2.28 -7.38
CA GLU A 275 15.37 1.23 -8.09
C GLU A 275 14.39 0.53 -7.14
N ILE A 276 13.16 0.28 -7.60
CA ILE A 276 12.11 -0.32 -6.78
C ILE A 276 11.58 -1.59 -7.45
N HIS A 277 11.65 -2.70 -6.73
CA HIS A 277 11.08 -3.98 -7.09
C HIS A 277 9.85 -4.25 -6.23
N LEU A 278 8.75 -4.65 -6.85
CA LEU A 278 7.50 -4.99 -6.19
C LEU A 278 7.25 -6.49 -6.28
N TYR A 279 7.08 -7.14 -5.13
CA TYR A 279 6.79 -8.57 -4.99
C TYR A 279 5.44 -8.74 -4.29
N GLY A 280 4.61 -9.69 -4.72
CA GLY A 280 3.34 -9.97 -4.03
C GLY A 280 2.26 -8.91 -4.24
N PHE A 281 2.34 -8.13 -5.32
CA PHE A 281 1.31 -7.19 -5.75
C PHE A 281 0.42 -7.86 -6.79
N TRP A 282 -0.53 -8.68 -6.35
CA TRP A 282 -1.47 -9.38 -7.22
C TRP A 282 -2.86 -9.44 -6.58
N PRO A 283 -3.76 -8.51 -6.95
CA PRO A 283 -5.08 -8.40 -6.33
C PRO A 283 -6.15 -9.16 -7.13
N PHE A 284 -5.86 -10.41 -7.52
CA PHE A 284 -6.79 -11.25 -8.28
C PHE A 284 -6.83 -12.67 -7.71
N PRO A 285 -7.99 -13.35 -7.78
CA PRO A 285 -8.15 -14.71 -7.26
C PRO A 285 -7.51 -15.78 -8.16
N LEU A 286 -7.14 -15.43 -9.40
CA LEU A 286 -6.50 -16.32 -10.37
C LEU A 286 -5.16 -15.71 -10.77
N GLY A 287 -4.14 -16.56 -10.94
CA GLY A 287 -2.82 -16.20 -11.46
C GLY A 287 -2.77 -16.23 -12.99
N PRO A 288 -1.59 -15.94 -13.61
CA PRO A 288 -1.44 -15.87 -15.07
C PRO A 288 -1.85 -17.13 -15.84
N GLN A 289 -1.75 -18.33 -15.22
CA GLN A 289 -2.15 -19.61 -15.82
C GLN A 289 -3.51 -20.12 -15.30
N GLY A 290 -4.36 -19.25 -14.75
CA GLY A 290 -5.65 -19.64 -14.16
C GLY A 290 -5.53 -20.40 -12.82
N ARG A 291 -4.32 -20.53 -12.27
CA ARG A 291 -4.12 -21.15 -10.95
C ARG A 291 -4.80 -20.33 -9.86
N PRO A 292 -5.52 -20.93 -8.90
CA PRO A 292 -6.05 -20.20 -7.75
C PRO A 292 -4.93 -19.51 -6.96
N VAL A 293 -5.16 -18.25 -6.61
CA VAL A 293 -4.25 -17.43 -5.81
C VAL A 293 -4.96 -17.01 -4.53
N LYS A 294 -4.35 -17.32 -3.38
CA LYS A 294 -4.85 -16.87 -2.07
C LYS A 294 -4.72 -15.36 -1.95
N TYR A 295 -5.61 -14.74 -1.19
CA TYR A 295 -5.50 -13.30 -0.90
C TYR A 295 -4.19 -12.98 -0.18
N HIS A 296 -3.83 -13.76 0.85
CA HIS A 296 -2.52 -13.70 1.46
C HIS A 296 -1.75 -15.01 1.30
N TYR A 297 -0.42 -14.93 1.23
CA TYR A 297 0.42 -16.14 1.20
C TYR A 297 0.38 -16.94 2.51
N TYR A 298 -0.08 -16.33 3.60
CA TYR A 298 0.05 -16.89 4.96
C TYR A 298 -1.25 -17.24 5.68
N ASP A 299 -2.41 -16.90 5.12
CA ASP A 299 -3.70 -17.18 5.75
C ASP A 299 -4.72 -17.74 4.75
N THR A 300 -5.95 -17.94 5.25
CA THR A 300 -7.09 -18.43 4.48
C THR A 300 -8.13 -17.35 4.23
N LEU A 301 -7.81 -16.08 4.51
CA LEU A 301 -8.73 -14.97 4.29
C LEU A 301 -9.06 -14.86 2.79
N LYS A 302 -10.32 -14.54 2.51
CA LYS A 302 -10.79 -14.21 1.17
C LYS A 302 -11.07 -12.72 1.11
N TYR A 303 -10.84 -12.14 -0.06
CA TYR A 303 -11.09 -10.73 -0.30
C TYR A 303 -11.82 -10.55 -1.61
N GLU A 304 -12.90 -9.78 -1.57
CA GLU A 304 -13.67 -9.42 -2.76
C GLU A 304 -13.09 -8.14 -3.38
N TYR A 305 -12.15 -8.31 -4.32
CA TYR A 305 -11.38 -7.20 -4.90
C TYR A 305 -12.21 -6.18 -5.68
N THR A 306 -13.39 -6.57 -6.16
CA THR A 306 -14.29 -5.75 -7.00
C THR A 306 -15.51 -5.23 -6.25
N SER A 307 -15.62 -5.51 -4.94
CA SER A 307 -16.75 -5.05 -4.14
C SER A 307 -16.77 -3.52 -4.08
N SER A 308 -17.92 -2.91 -4.37
CA SER A 308 -18.10 -1.44 -4.22
C SER A 308 -18.00 -0.99 -2.76
N SER A 309 -18.25 -1.92 -1.82
CA SER A 309 -18.06 -1.74 -0.38
C SER A 309 -16.57 -1.66 0.01
N SER A 310 -15.67 -2.14 -0.85
CA SER A 310 -14.25 -2.16 -0.57
C SER A 310 -13.72 -0.75 -0.32
N PRO A 311 -12.89 -0.57 0.72
CA PRO A 311 -12.21 0.69 0.94
C PRO A 311 -11.18 1.00 -0.17
N HIS A 312 -10.68 -0.02 -0.87
CA HIS A 312 -9.55 0.07 -1.80
C HIS A 312 -9.96 -0.28 -3.23
N THR A 313 -9.30 0.33 -4.21
CA THR A 313 -9.44 -0.01 -5.63
C THR A 313 -8.23 -0.80 -6.11
N MET A 314 -7.92 -1.93 -5.47
CA MET A 314 -6.67 -2.67 -5.71
C MET A 314 -6.43 -3.06 -7.18
N PRO A 315 -7.43 -3.49 -7.97
CA PRO A 315 -7.23 -3.73 -9.40
C PRO A 315 -6.78 -2.47 -10.17
N LEU A 316 -7.29 -1.29 -9.82
CA LEU A 316 -6.83 -0.03 -10.41
C LEU A 316 -5.39 0.29 -10.01
N GLU A 317 -5.04 0.07 -8.73
CA GLU A 317 -3.67 0.25 -8.25
C GLU A 317 -2.71 -0.67 -9.01
N PHE A 318 -3.06 -1.95 -9.17
CA PHE A 318 -2.25 -2.90 -9.93
C PHE A 318 -2.09 -2.47 -11.38
N ARG A 319 -3.17 -2.11 -12.11
CA ARG A 319 -3.07 -1.62 -13.50
C ARG A 319 -2.15 -0.40 -13.61
N THR A 320 -2.18 0.48 -12.62
CA THR A 320 -1.31 1.65 -12.54
C THR A 320 0.15 1.22 -12.36
N LEU A 321 0.44 0.32 -11.41
CA LEU A 321 1.78 -0.21 -11.17
C LEU A 321 2.33 -1.00 -12.38
N SER A 322 1.49 -1.78 -13.07
CA SER A 322 1.87 -2.49 -14.30
C SER A 322 2.17 -1.53 -15.46
N THR A 323 1.48 -0.39 -15.52
CA THR A 323 1.80 0.66 -16.50
C THR A 323 3.15 1.31 -16.17
N LEU A 324 3.41 1.59 -14.90
CA LEU A 324 4.71 2.09 -14.44
C LEU A 324 5.84 1.07 -14.71
N HIS A 325 5.57 -0.22 -14.53
CA HIS A 325 6.50 -1.29 -14.88
C HIS A 325 6.87 -1.26 -16.36
N ARG A 326 5.89 -1.22 -17.27
CA ARG A 326 6.11 -1.12 -18.73
C ARG A 326 6.86 0.15 -19.15
N GLN A 327 6.76 1.22 -18.37
CA GLN A 327 7.49 2.47 -18.57
C GLN A 327 8.91 2.46 -17.94
N GLY A 328 9.34 1.32 -17.40
CA GLY A 328 10.63 1.18 -16.70
C GLY A 328 10.71 1.94 -15.37
N ALA A 329 9.59 2.38 -14.80
CA ALA A 329 9.59 3.16 -13.55
C ALA A 329 9.66 2.29 -12.28
N LEU A 330 9.46 0.97 -12.40
CA LEU A 330 9.61 -0.02 -11.34
C LEU A 330 9.72 -1.41 -11.96
N ARG A 331 10.12 -2.42 -11.18
CA ARG A 331 9.99 -3.83 -11.57
C ARG A 331 8.84 -4.47 -10.82
N LEU A 332 7.87 -5.03 -11.53
CA LEU A 332 6.72 -5.70 -10.92
C LEU A 332 6.85 -7.20 -11.15
N HIS A 333 7.01 -7.96 -10.08
CA HIS A 333 7.20 -9.41 -10.11
C HIS A 333 5.85 -10.11 -9.86
N THR A 334 5.32 -10.80 -10.88
CA THR A 334 3.99 -11.46 -10.83
C THR A 334 4.05 -12.99 -10.92
N GLY A 335 5.22 -13.61 -10.74
CA GLY A 335 5.43 -15.06 -10.86
C GLY A 335 6.92 -15.42 -10.93
N ASN A 336 7.24 -16.71 -11.03
CA ASN A 336 8.56 -17.33 -10.84
C ASN A 336 9.75 -16.41 -11.19
N GLY A 337 10.72 -16.32 -10.26
CA GLY A 337 11.89 -15.44 -10.28
C GLY A 337 12.91 -15.68 -11.40
N SER A 338 12.46 -16.00 -12.60
CA SER A 338 13.24 -15.91 -13.82
C SER A 338 12.93 -14.58 -14.49
N THR A 339 13.94 -13.71 -14.47
CA THR A 339 14.14 -12.61 -15.42
C THR A 339 13.55 -12.91 -16.80
N GLU A 340 12.50 -12.18 -17.18
CA GLU A 340 12.25 -11.82 -18.58
C GLU A 340 12.88 -10.47 -18.88
#